data_AF-A0A1B6HZZ9-F1
#
_entry.id   AF-A0A1B6HZZ9-F1
#
_cell.length_a   1.000
_cell.length_b   1.000
_cell.length_c   1.000
_cell.angle_alpha   90.00
_cell.angle_beta   90.00
_cell.angle_gamma   90.00
#
_symmetry.space_group_name_H-M   'P 1'
#
loop_
_entity.id
_entity.type
_entity.pdbx_description
1 polymer ?
#
loop_
_entity_poly.entity_id
_entity_poly.type
_entity_poly.pdbx_seq_one_letter_code
_entity_poly.pdbx_strand_id
1 'polypeptide(L)'
;MKGMNGHIIAGTSICVDYWLWTPDQKYLHFLSHLHADHTVNLKSTFTGYIYTSPFNSWLVKRWFKIKPELVVSLSVGASHVLYEESSQSHFSVTLLDANHCPGSVMFLFQGKFGNIFYTGDFRYNPDVLEHP
;
A
#
# COMPACT_ATOMS: atom_id res chain seq x y z
N MET A 1 21.90 -6.05 -8.25
CA MET A 1 20.46 -5.69 -8.35
C MET A 1 20.05 -5.14 -7.00
N LYS A 2 19.32 -4.02 -6.93
CA LYS A 2 18.66 -3.65 -5.67
C LYS A 2 17.58 -4.71 -5.40
N GLY A 3 17.54 -5.28 -4.20
CA GLY A 3 16.45 -6.16 -3.80
C GLY A 3 15.13 -5.39 -3.79
N MET A 4 14.05 -6.05 -4.20
CA MET A 4 12.70 -5.50 -4.06
C MET A 4 12.15 -5.93 -2.71
N ASN A 5 11.71 -4.96 -1.89
CA ASN A 5 11.16 -5.20 -0.55
C ASN A 5 9.63 -5.12 -0.57
N GLY A 6 9.01 -5.85 -1.49
CA GLY A 6 7.56 -5.91 -1.70
C GLY A 6 7.03 -7.33 -1.66
N HIS A 7 5.77 -7.47 -1.27
CA HIS A 7 5.14 -8.77 -1.01
C HIS A 7 3.74 -8.86 -1.65
N ILE A 8 3.40 -10.06 -2.12
CA ILE A 8 2.03 -10.48 -2.37
C ILE A 8 1.56 -11.18 -1.10
N ILE A 9 0.47 -10.71 -0.49
CA ILE A 9 -0.05 -11.28 0.74
C ILE A 9 -0.76 -12.61 0.41
N ALA A 10 -0.21 -13.71 0.92
CA ALA A 10 -0.69 -15.06 0.62
C ALA A 10 -2.19 -15.23 0.96
N GLY A 11 -2.94 -15.86 0.05
CA GLY A 11 -4.38 -16.07 0.22
C GLY A 11 -5.25 -14.84 -0.05
N THR A 12 -4.67 -13.76 -0.56
CA THR A 12 -5.38 -12.53 -0.95
C THR A 12 -4.93 -12.06 -2.33
N SER A 13 -5.60 -11.05 -2.87
CA SER A 13 -5.14 -10.26 -4.03
C SER A 13 -4.50 -8.92 -3.62
N ILE A 14 -4.00 -8.82 -2.40
CA ILE A 14 -3.35 -7.61 -1.88
C ILE A 14 -1.84 -7.70 -2.13
N CYS A 15 -1.30 -6.65 -2.74
CA CYS A 15 0.13 -6.46 -2.97
C CYS A 15 0.59 -5.21 -2.23
N VAL A 16 1.70 -5.29 -1.48
CA VAL A 16 2.32 -4.12 -0.83
C VAL A 16 3.73 -3.95 -1.35
N ASP A 17 4.06 -2.76 -1.85
CA ASP A 17 5.37 -2.39 -2.40
C ASP A 17 5.86 -3.28 -3.57
N TYR A 18 4.90 -3.91 -4.26
CA TYR A 18 5.15 -4.89 -5.31
C TYR A 18 4.53 -4.43 -6.65
N TRP A 19 5.39 -4.33 -7.68
CA TRP A 19 5.06 -3.64 -8.95
C TRP A 19 5.26 -4.50 -10.19
N LEU A 20 5.53 -5.80 -10.02
CA LEU A 20 5.51 -6.73 -11.15
C LEU A 20 4.05 -7.07 -11.44
N TRP A 21 3.50 -6.39 -12.43
CA TRP A 21 2.12 -6.54 -12.86
C TRP A 21 2.05 -7.40 -14.13
N THR A 22 1.04 -8.26 -14.18
CA THR A 22 0.61 -8.93 -15.42
C THR A 22 -0.85 -8.57 -15.68
N PRO A 23 -1.26 -8.34 -16.94
CA PRO A 23 -2.64 -7.98 -17.31
C PRO A 23 -3.72 -8.90 -16.74
N ASP A 24 -3.39 -10.17 -16.54
CA ASP A 24 -4.32 -11.19 -16.10
C ASP A 24 -4.52 -11.19 -14.57
N GLN A 25 -3.70 -10.44 -13.82
CA GLN A 25 -3.73 -10.40 -12.35
C GLN A 25 -4.40 -9.12 -11.84
N LYS A 26 -5.54 -9.30 -11.18
CA LYS A 26 -6.33 -8.25 -10.53
C LYS A 26 -5.88 -8.00 -9.10
N TYR A 27 -4.65 -7.53 -8.93
CA TYR A 27 -4.14 -7.16 -7.60
C TYR A 27 -4.59 -5.75 -7.18
N LEU A 28 -4.76 -5.57 -5.88
CA LEU A 28 -4.89 -4.27 -5.21
C LEU A 28 -3.50 -3.87 -4.70
N HIS A 29 -2.93 -2.79 -5.25
CA HIS A 29 -1.56 -2.39 -4.95
C HIS A 29 -1.51 -1.28 -3.91
N PHE A 30 -0.74 -1.51 -2.85
CA PHE A 30 -0.50 -0.57 -1.76
C PHE A 30 0.96 -0.14 -1.76
N LEU A 31 1.21 1.15 -1.52
CA LEU A 31 2.55 1.72 -1.37
C LEU A 31 2.75 2.21 0.07
N SER A 32 3.65 1.58 0.82
CA SER A 32 3.96 1.99 2.20
C SER A 32 4.70 3.32 2.25
N HIS A 33 5.75 3.47 1.44
CA HIS A 33 6.58 4.67 1.34
C HIS A 33 7.47 4.67 0.08
N LEU A 34 8.17 5.78 -0.17
CA LEU A 34 8.83 6.06 -1.46
C LEU A 34 10.34 5.76 -1.50
N HIS A 35 10.82 4.81 -0.71
CA HIS A 35 12.19 4.33 -0.88
C HIS A 35 12.36 3.47 -2.14
N ALA A 36 13.59 3.45 -2.65
CA ALA A 36 13.88 2.91 -3.98
C ALA A 36 13.68 1.38 -4.08
N ASP A 37 13.95 0.66 -2.99
CA ASP A 37 13.73 -0.77 -2.82
C ASP A 37 12.25 -1.16 -2.67
N HIS A 38 11.38 -0.22 -2.26
CA HIS A 38 9.93 -0.38 -2.18
C HIS A 38 9.21 0.05 -3.47
N THR A 39 9.94 0.63 -4.43
CA THR A 39 9.38 1.16 -5.70
C THR A 39 10.04 0.53 -6.93
N VAL A 40 10.73 -0.61 -6.74
CA VAL A 40 11.41 -1.33 -7.81
C VAL A 40 10.39 -1.77 -8.87
N ASN A 41 10.58 -1.30 -10.10
CA ASN A 41 9.68 -1.52 -11.25
C ASN A 41 8.39 -0.69 -11.26
N LEU A 42 8.14 0.20 -10.28
CA LEU A 42 7.07 1.18 -10.42
C LEU A 42 7.42 2.19 -11.52
N LYS A 43 6.64 2.20 -12.59
CA LYS A 43 6.88 3.01 -13.80
C LYS A 43 5.64 3.81 -14.16
N SER A 44 5.81 4.90 -14.90
CA SER A 44 4.72 5.74 -15.41
C SER A 44 3.70 4.99 -16.29
N THR A 45 4.07 3.81 -16.79
CA THR A 45 3.21 2.91 -17.58
C THR A 45 2.33 2.00 -16.74
N PHE A 46 2.43 2.05 -15.41
CA PHE A 46 1.60 1.24 -14.52
C PHE A 46 0.13 1.66 -14.62
N THR A 47 -0.76 0.68 -14.76
CA THR A 47 -2.20 0.90 -15.04
C THR A 47 -3.13 0.44 -13.93
N GLY A 48 -2.60 -0.16 -12.86
CA GLY A 48 -3.39 -0.54 -11.68
C GLY A 48 -3.63 0.62 -10.72
N TYR A 49 -4.61 0.47 -9.83
CA TYR A 49 -4.80 1.40 -8.71
C TYR A 49 -3.68 1.26 -7.68
N ILE A 50 -3.18 2.39 -7.19
CA ILE A 50 -2.20 2.49 -6.11
C ILE A 50 -2.85 3.17 -4.92
N TYR A 51 -3.01 2.44 -3.82
CA TYR A 51 -3.53 2.94 -2.55
C TYR A 51 -2.37 3.33 -1.63
N THR A 52 -2.37 4.57 -1.14
CA THR A 52 -1.27 5.08 -0.30
C THR A 52 -1.67 6.29 0.53
N SER A 53 -0.76 6.77 1.39
CA SER A 53 -0.98 7.96 2.22
C SER A 53 -1.11 9.24 1.38
N PRO A 54 -1.68 10.34 1.91
CA PRO A 54 -1.85 11.58 1.13
C PRO A 54 -0.53 12.19 0.67
N PHE A 55 0.50 12.13 1.51
CA PHE A 55 1.84 12.61 1.17
C PHE A 55 2.45 11.80 0.02
N ASN A 56 2.38 10.47 0.09
CA ASN A 56 2.87 9.60 -0.96
C ASN A 56 2.07 9.78 -2.26
N SER A 57 0.75 9.93 -2.19
CA SER A 57 -0.11 10.13 -3.36
C SER A 57 0.33 11.34 -4.19
N TRP A 58 0.68 12.44 -3.51
CA TRP A 58 1.22 13.63 -4.16
C TRP A 58 2.56 13.36 -4.87
N LEU A 59 3.49 12.69 -4.18
CA LEU A 59 4.81 12.39 -4.71
C LEU A 59 4.79 11.35 -5.84
N VAL A 60 3.96 10.31 -5.75
CA VAL A 60 3.80 9.29 -6.81
C VAL A 60 3.37 9.94 -8.11
N LYS A 61 2.35 10.82 -8.06
CA LYS A 61 1.87 11.58 -9.23
C LYS A 61 2.99 12.45 -9.82
N ARG A 62 3.79 13.09 -8.96
CA ARG A 62 4.83 14.05 -9.37
C ARG A 62 6.11 13.38 -9.89
N TRP A 63 6.65 12.40 -9.18
CA TRP A 63 7.95 11.78 -9.44
C TRP A 63 7.84 10.59 -10.38
N PHE A 64 6.84 9.72 -10.19
CA PHE A 64 6.65 8.53 -11.02
C PHE A 64 5.76 8.78 -12.22
N LYS A 65 5.09 9.95 -12.29
CA LYS A 65 4.20 10.34 -13.40
C LYS A 65 3.09 9.32 -13.65
N ILE A 66 2.63 8.67 -12.59
CA ILE A 66 1.44 7.81 -12.63
C ILE A 66 0.22 8.68 -12.90
N LYS A 67 -0.71 8.17 -13.70
CA LYS A 67 -1.96 8.87 -14.00
C LYS A 67 -2.72 9.21 -12.70
N PRO A 68 -3.12 10.47 -12.46
CA PRO A 68 -3.71 10.88 -11.19
C PRO A 68 -4.92 10.07 -10.73
N GLU A 69 -5.74 9.61 -11.68
CA GLU A 69 -6.94 8.79 -11.46
C GLU A 69 -6.63 7.38 -10.94
N LEU A 70 -5.40 6.89 -11.10
CA LEU A 70 -4.96 5.59 -10.61
C LEU A 70 -4.38 5.65 -9.20
N VAL A 71 -4.15 6.85 -8.64
CA VAL A 71 -3.51 6.99 -7.33
C VAL A 71 -4.54 7.44 -6.30
N VAL A 72 -4.94 6.49 -5.46
CA VAL A 72 -5.96 6.65 -4.42
C VAL A 72 -5.28 7.05 -3.11
N SER A 73 -5.62 8.24 -2.62
CA SER A 73 -5.16 8.75 -1.33
C SER A 73 -6.08 8.29 -0.22
N LEU A 74 -5.55 7.51 0.73
CA LEU A 74 -6.26 7.07 1.92
C LEU A 74 -5.79 7.89 3.12
N SER A 75 -6.72 8.44 3.92
CA SER A 75 -6.35 9.19 5.13
C SER A 75 -5.78 8.26 6.20
N VAL A 76 -4.67 8.67 6.80
CA VAL A 76 -4.02 7.97 7.92
C VAL A 76 -4.92 8.05 9.17
N GLY A 77 -5.01 6.96 9.91
CA GLY A 77 -5.83 6.82 11.12
C GLY A 77 -7.33 6.56 10.87
N ALA A 78 -7.76 6.49 9.60
CA ALA A 78 -9.15 6.14 9.26
C ALA A 78 -9.22 4.77 8.57
N SER A 79 -10.32 4.07 8.81
CA SER A 79 -10.63 2.81 8.14
C SER A 79 -11.31 3.06 6.78
N HIS A 80 -10.84 2.39 5.74
CA HIS A 80 -11.34 2.50 4.37
C HIS A 80 -11.80 1.14 3.88
N VAL A 81 -13.03 1.04 3.37
CA VAL A 81 -13.58 -0.21 2.84
C VAL A 81 -13.27 -0.33 1.35
N LEU A 82 -12.68 -1.45 0.94
CA LEU A 82 -12.35 -1.77 -0.44
C LEU A 82 -12.98 -3.11 -0.84
N TYR A 83 -13.21 -3.28 -2.13
CA TYR A 83 -13.75 -4.51 -2.71
C TYR A 83 -12.62 -5.36 -3.31
N GLU A 84 -12.59 -6.62 -2.94
CA GLU A 84 -11.68 -7.62 -3.47
C GLU A 84 -12.41 -8.52 -4.47
N GLU A 85 -12.12 -8.36 -5.76
CA GLU A 85 -12.82 -9.11 -6.81
C GLU A 85 -12.60 -10.62 -6.75
N SER A 86 -11.38 -11.05 -6.36
CA SER A 86 -11.00 -12.47 -6.34
C SER A 86 -11.81 -13.28 -5.33
N SER A 87 -12.08 -12.69 -4.16
CA SER A 87 -12.88 -13.30 -3.09
C SER A 87 -14.35 -12.89 -3.11
N GLN A 88 -14.74 -12.00 -4.05
CA GLN A 88 -16.05 -11.35 -4.12
C GLN A 88 -16.51 -10.81 -2.76
N SER A 89 -15.60 -10.14 -2.04
CA SER A 89 -15.86 -9.68 -0.69
C SER A 89 -15.23 -8.32 -0.41
N HIS A 90 -15.70 -7.66 0.64
CA HIS A 90 -15.12 -6.41 1.10
C HIS A 90 -14.13 -6.67 2.23
N PHE A 91 -13.09 -5.85 2.30
CA PHE A 91 -12.19 -5.76 3.44
C PHE A 91 -11.97 -4.30 3.80
N SER A 92 -11.56 -4.02 5.03
CA SER A 92 -11.12 -2.69 5.44
C SER A 92 -9.61 -2.61 5.50
N VAL A 93 -9.08 -1.43 5.20
CA VAL A 93 -7.68 -1.07 5.41
C VAL A 93 -7.61 0.20 6.25
N THR A 94 -6.80 0.17 7.30
CA THR A 94 -6.43 1.35 8.08
C THR A 94 -4.95 1.62 7.87
N LEU A 95 -4.60 2.87 7.51
CA LEU A 95 -3.20 3.30 7.41
C LEU A 95 -2.77 3.85 8.76
N LEU A 96 -1.65 3.37 9.30
CA LEU A 96 -1.05 3.87 10.54
C LEU A 96 0.30 4.52 10.24
N ASP A 97 0.69 5.54 10.98
CA ASP A 97 2.01 6.17 10.80
C ASP A 97 3.12 5.17 11.15
N ALA A 98 4.04 4.94 10.20
CA ALA A 98 5.17 4.03 10.40
C ALA A 98 6.37 4.68 11.09
N ASN A 99 6.37 6.01 11.27
CA ASN A 99 7.47 6.75 11.92
C ASN A 99 8.86 6.48 11.29
N HIS A 100 8.90 6.28 9.96
CA HIS A 100 10.13 5.99 9.23
C HIS A 100 10.59 7.18 8.39
N CYS A 101 9.73 7.69 7.53
CA CYS A 101 9.97 8.87 6.70
C CYS A 101 8.66 9.61 6.39
N PRO A 102 8.69 10.83 5.84
CA PRO A 102 7.46 11.55 5.51
C PRO A 102 6.52 10.72 4.63
N GLY A 103 5.30 10.51 5.12
CA GLY A 103 4.27 9.73 4.43
C GLY A 103 4.36 8.22 4.58
N SER A 104 5.35 7.69 5.30
CA SER A 104 5.48 6.24 5.55
C SER A 104 4.32 5.72 6.40
N VAL A 105 3.71 4.63 5.95
CA VAL A 105 2.57 4.02 6.64
C VAL A 105 2.70 2.51 6.78
N MET A 106 2.19 2.01 7.89
CA MET A 106 1.81 0.61 8.09
C MET A 106 0.36 0.42 7.61
N PHE A 107 -0.01 -0.82 7.30
CA PHE A 107 -1.38 -1.18 6.90
C PHE A 107 -1.96 -2.25 7.82
N LEU A 108 -3.15 -1.99 8.35
CA LEU A 108 -3.99 -2.99 8.98
C LEU A 108 -5.11 -3.39 8.02
N PHE A 109 -5.01 -4.59 7.44
CA PHE A 109 -6.02 -5.19 6.58
C PHE A 109 -6.93 -6.10 7.40
N GLN A 110 -8.25 -5.97 7.23
CA GLN A 110 -9.22 -6.79 7.95
C GLN A 110 -10.32 -7.25 7.00
N GLY A 111 -10.47 -8.57 6.85
CA GLY A 111 -11.44 -9.15 5.93
C GLY A 111 -11.74 -10.61 6.26
N LYS A 112 -12.34 -11.33 5.32
CA LYS A 112 -12.60 -12.78 5.47
C LYS A 112 -11.32 -13.60 5.65
N PHE A 113 -10.19 -13.08 5.18
CA PHE A 113 -8.84 -13.65 5.37
C PHE A 113 -8.28 -13.42 6.79
N GLY A 114 -9.04 -12.78 7.69
CA GLY A 114 -8.60 -12.43 9.04
C GLY A 114 -8.01 -11.02 9.11
N ASN A 115 -7.13 -10.80 10.09
CA ASN A 115 -6.44 -9.53 10.31
C ASN A 115 -4.97 -9.67 9.93
N ILE A 116 -4.48 -8.79 9.06
CA ILE A 116 -3.09 -8.79 8.60
C ILE A 116 -2.51 -7.41 8.84
N PHE A 117 -1.42 -7.36 9.60
CA PHE A 117 -0.69 -6.13 9.87
C PHE A 117 0.63 -6.12 9.10
N TYR A 118 0.79 -5.16 8.20
CA TYR A 118 1.97 -5.00 7.36
C TYR A 118 2.69 -3.69 7.72
N THR A 119 3.89 -3.77 8.26
CA THR A 119 4.60 -2.61 8.79
C THR A 119 5.23 -1.73 7.72
N GLY A 120 5.58 -2.30 6.55
CA GLY A 120 6.61 -1.68 5.71
C GLY A 120 7.90 -1.48 6.50
N ASP A 121 8.67 -0.47 6.12
CA ASP A 121 9.71 0.05 6.99
C ASP A 121 9.08 0.90 8.09
N PHE A 122 9.33 0.56 9.34
CA PHE A 122 8.78 1.28 10.48
C PHE A 122 9.82 1.44 11.59
N ARG A 123 9.63 2.47 12.41
CA ARG A 123 10.38 2.66 13.66
C ARG A 123 9.40 2.73 14.82
N TYR A 124 9.43 1.70 15.66
CA TYR A 124 8.58 1.64 16.84
C TYR A 124 8.67 2.89 17.73
N ASN A 125 7.51 3.35 18.18
CA ASN A 125 7.30 4.34 19.23
C ASN A 125 6.16 3.81 20.12
N PRO A 126 6.27 3.83 21.47
CA PRO A 126 5.17 3.51 22.37
C PRO A 126 3.81 4.12 22.00
N ASP A 127 3.78 5.34 21.46
CA ASP A 127 2.55 6.02 21.03
C ASP A 127 1.72 5.19 20.03
N VAL A 128 2.37 4.31 19.25
CA VAL A 128 1.72 3.39 18.30
C VAL A 128 0.75 2.43 19.02
N LEU A 129 0.99 2.11 20.28
CA LEU A 129 0.10 1.25 21.08
C LEU A 129 -1.06 2.02 21.69
N GLU A 130 -0.91 3.32 21.90
CA GLU A 130 -1.91 4.18 22.56
C GLU A 130 -2.91 4.78 21.57
N HIS A 131 -2.51 4.91 20.30
CA HIS A 131 -3.33 5.43 19.21
C HIS A 131 -3.30 4.50 17.99
N PRO A 132 -3.84 3.27 18.12
CA PRO A 132 -3.84 2.26 17.07
C PRO A 132 -4.79 2.59 15.90
#